data_AF-A0A7W1GUX7-F1
#
_entry.id   AF-A0A7W1GUX7-F1
#
_cell.length_a   1.000
_cell.length_b   1.000
_cell.length_c   1.000
_cell.angle_alpha   90.00
_cell.angle_beta   90.00
_cell.angle_gamma   90.00
#
_symmetry.space_group_name_H-M   'P 1'
#
loop_
_entity.id
_entity.type
_entity.pdbx_description
1 polymer ?
#
loop_
_entity_poly.entity_id
_entity_poly.type
_entity_poly.pdbx_seq_one_letter_code
_entity_poly.pdbx_strand_id
1 'polypeptide(L)'
;MLSKFFIIIFFGLLTFQPPMHSEEPPEVLIINMEDKSALPRNFRCASSPFIKSSTKPIPSNYGLEKLSISGSSQFSEKALEAIVNKVETKSPIYILDLRRECHGFVNGSAIGWYGIKGWANLDMDLKAILKKENERLKELSNQVEVSLHKVIEKDIYGEKLPKTNPISVVIESVQSEKEIVTKNNLNYYRIPVTDHCGPSIKNVDTFIKYIKSLPEERWIHMHCTAGVGRTSTFMVMYDMMLNAKHVSFDDILERQTLIGGSDLSDIKSDSLWKSPYALERFQFLLNFYDYCLFNQDNYESSWSEFMKNKAY
;
A
#
# COMPACT_ATOMS: atom_id res chain seq x y z
N MET A 1 38.05 -69.65 -31.28
CA MET A 1 38.48 -68.26 -31.06
C MET A 1 37.34 -67.34 -31.52
N LEU A 2 37.02 -66.31 -30.74
CA LEU A 2 35.92 -65.32 -30.86
C LEU A 2 34.59 -65.72 -30.16
N SER A 3 34.51 -65.36 -28.86
CA SER A 3 33.25 -65.24 -28.14
C SER A 3 32.57 -63.91 -28.50
N LYS A 4 31.25 -63.94 -28.70
CA LYS A 4 30.43 -62.75 -28.94
C LYS A 4 29.95 -62.22 -27.59
N PHE A 5 30.41 -61.03 -27.21
CA PHE A 5 29.86 -60.27 -26.09
C PHE A 5 28.58 -59.53 -26.56
N PHE A 6 27.45 -59.80 -25.92
CA PHE A 6 26.24 -58.98 -26.02
C PHE A 6 26.33 -57.86 -24.98
N ILE A 7 26.39 -56.61 -25.43
CA ILE A 7 26.26 -55.42 -24.58
C ILE A 7 24.76 -55.13 -24.46
N ILE A 8 24.21 -55.32 -23.26
CA ILE A 8 22.85 -54.88 -22.90
C ILE A 8 22.96 -53.42 -22.48
N ILE A 9 22.45 -52.51 -23.30
CA ILE A 9 22.34 -51.09 -22.97
C ILE A 9 21.09 -50.90 -22.11
N PHE A 10 21.30 -50.56 -20.84
CA PHE A 10 20.24 -50.23 -19.89
C PHE A 10 19.78 -48.78 -20.13
N PHE A 11 18.64 -48.57 -20.78
CA PHE A 11 17.99 -47.26 -20.84
C PHE A 11 17.36 -46.97 -19.46
N GLY A 12 18.07 -46.21 -18.63
CA GLY A 12 17.49 -45.64 -17.42
C GLY A 12 16.44 -44.61 -17.79
N LEU A 13 15.17 -44.93 -17.56
CA LEU A 13 14.08 -43.96 -17.54
C LEU A 13 14.31 -43.01 -16.35
N LEU A 14 14.96 -41.87 -16.62
CA LEU A 14 14.92 -40.70 -15.76
C LEU A 14 13.49 -40.18 -15.76
N THR A 15 12.72 -40.54 -14.74
CA THR A 15 11.45 -39.90 -14.45
C THR A 15 11.74 -38.45 -14.07
N PHE A 16 11.41 -37.53 -14.98
CA PHE A 16 11.36 -36.11 -14.68
C PHE A 16 10.29 -35.92 -13.60
N GLN A 17 10.71 -35.81 -12.33
CA GLN A 17 9.82 -35.29 -11.31
C GLN A 17 9.62 -33.80 -11.61
N PRO A 18 8.38 -33.32 -11.75
CA PRO A 18 8.14 -31.89 -11.86
C PRO A 18 8.73 -31.20 -10.63
N PRO A 19 9.27 -29.97 -10.77
CA PRO A 19 9.83 -29.25 -9.64
C PRO A 19 8.77 -29.18 -8.54
N MET A 20 9.15 -29.66 -7.35
CA MET A 20 8.42 -29.54 -6.11
C MET A 20 7.94 -28.08 -6.00
N HIS A 21 6.62 -27.85 -6.05
CA HIS A 21 6.05 -26.53 -5.79
C HIS A 21 6.62 -26.09 -4.44
N SER A 22 7.41 -25.01 -4.42
CA SER A 22 7.70 -24.31 -3.17
C SER A 22 6.35 -23.98 -2.55
N GLU A 23 6.05 -24.53 -1.37
CA GLU A 23 4.80 -24.21 -0.68
C GLU A 23 4.68 -22.68 -0.59
N GLU A 24 3.53 -22.14 -1.02
CA GLU A 24 3.26 -20.71 -0.84
C GLU A 24 3.44 -20.35 0.65
N PRO A 25 4.00 -19.17 0.96
CA PRO A 25 4.14 -18.76 2.35
C PRO A 25 2.76 -18.78 3.03
N PRO A 26 2.69 -19.14 4.33
CA PRO A 26 1.41 -19.25 5.02
C PRO A 26 0.73 -17.88 5.12
N GLU A 27 -0.57 -17.87 4.84
CA GLU A 27 -1.41 -16.67 4.85
C GLU A 27 -2.73 -16.94 5.59
N VAL A 28 -3.34 -15.88 6.14
CA VAL A 28 -4.67 -15.93 6.77
C VAL A 28 -5.57 -14.84 6.18
N LEU A 29 -6.80 -15.21 5.84
CA LEU A 29 -7.78 -14.29 5.27
C LEU A 29 -8.43 -13.45 6.39
N ILE A 30 -8.02 -12.19 6.50
CA ILE A 30 -8.44 -11.30 7.58
C ILE A 30 -9.48 -10.28 7.14
N ILE A 31 -10.31 -9.84 8.09
CA ILE A 31 -11.18 -8.67 7.93
C ILE A 31 -10.35 -7.41 8.18
N ASN A 32 -10.24 -6.54 7.19
CA ASN A 32 -9.62 -5.22 7.34
C ASN A 32 -10.62 -4.16 7.83
N MET A 33 -11.85 -4.20 7.33
CA MET A 33 -12.94 -3.35 7.79
C MET A 33 -14.29 -4.00 7.50
N GLU A 34 -15.15 -4.11 8.51
CA GLU A 34 -16.55 -4.52 8.32
C GLU A 34 -17.33 -3.46 7.52
N ASP A 35 -18.34 -3.89 6.77
CA ASP A 35 -19.20 -2.99 6.00
C ASP A 35 -20.05 -2.08 6.90
N LYS A 36 -19.58 -0.85 7.10
CA LYS A 36 -20.16 0.13 8.02
C LYS A 36 -20.14 1.51 7.38
N SER A 37 -21.25 2.24 7.51
CA SER A 37 -21.37 3.65 7.13
C SER A 37 -20.64 4.55 8.13
N ALA A 38 -19.32 4.41 8.21
CA ALA A 38 -18.45 5.19 9.07
C ALA A 38 -17.13 5.46 8.35
N LEU A 39 -16.47 6.56 8.70
CA LEU A 39 -15.15 6.84 8.16
C LEU A 39 -14.17 5.74 8.57
N PRO A 40 -13.28 5.30 7.66
CA PRO A 40 -12.21 4.38 8.01
C PRO A 40 -11.27 5.01 9.04
N ARG A 41 -10.53 4.15 9.76
CA ARG A 41 -9.56 4.62 10.75
C ARG A 41 -8.53 5.53 10.10
N ASN A 42 -8.02 6.49 10.87
CA ASN A 42 -6.99 7.44 10.42
C ASN A 42 -7.38 8.23 9.16
N PHE A 43 -8.68 8.41 8.90
CA PHE A 43 -9.14 9.34 7.87
C PHE A 43 -8.71 10.78 8.23
N ARG A 44 -8.07 11.46 7.28
CA ARG A 44 -7.74 12.90 7.35
C ARG A 44 -7.65 13.53 5.97
N CYS A 45 -7.84 14.83 5.90
CA CYS A 45 -7.66 15.65 4.70
C CYS A 45 -6.53 16.66 4.93
N ALA A 46 -5.89 17.14 3.86
CA ALA A 46 -4.95 18.25 3.97
C ALA A 46 -5.62 19.53 4.50
N SER A 47 -6.93 19.69 4.24
CA SER A 47 -7.76 20.76 4.79
C SER A 47 -8.24 20.52 6.24
N SER A 48 -7.90 19.38 6.86
CA SER A 48 -8.24 19.13 8.26
C SER A 48 -7.53 20.14 9.19
N PRO A 49 -8.14 20.52 10.33
CA PRO A 49 -7.42 21.24 11.37
C PRO A 49 -6.26 20.39 11.91
N PHE A 50 -5.27 21.04 12.50
CA PHE A 50 -4.24 20.35 13.27
C PHE A 50 -4.88 19.76 14.54
N ILE A 51 -5.02 18.44 14.57
CA ILE A 51 -5.73 17.69 15.63
C ILE A 51 -4.79 17.02 16.63
N LYS A 52 -3.50 16.82 16.28
CA LYS A 52 -2.51 16.32 17.22
C LYS A 52 -1.82 17.48 17.93
N SER A 53 -1.46 17.27 19.20
CA SER A 53 -0.60 18.19 19.93
C SER A 53 0.86 17.96 19.55
N SER A 54 1.64 19.03 19.47
CA SER A 54 3.09 18.97 19.29
C SER A 54 3.78 19.96 20.20
N THR A 55 4.99 19.62 20.65
CA THR A 55 5.90 20.50 21.38
C THR A 55 6.81 21.30 20.44
N LYS A 56 6.80 20.98 19.14
CA LYS A 56 7.54 21.71 18.11
C LYS A 56 6.80 23.00 17.73
N PRO A 57 7.50 23.98 17.11
CA PRO A 57 6.86 25.16 16.55
C PRO A 57 5.74 24.79 15.57
N ILE A 58 4.72 25.64 15.46
CA ILE A 58 3.64 25.45 14.48
C ILE A 58 4.25 25.53 13.08
N PRO A 59 4.09 24.49 12.24
CA PRO A 59 4.67 24.46 10.90
C PRO A 59 3.91 25.40 9.95
N SER A 60 4.57 25.81 8.87
CA SER A 60 3.92 26.57 7.79
C SER A 60 2.73 25.82 7.18
N ASN A 61 1.61 26.54 7.05
CA ASN A 61 0.42 26.06 6.35
C ASN A 61 0.42 26.40 4.85
N TYR A 62 1.49 26.99 4.32
CA TYR A 62 1.57 27.40 2.92
C TYR A 62 1.25 26.24 1.96
N GLY A 63 0.28 26.45 1.08
CA GLY A 63 -0.10 25.52 0.01
C GLY A 63 -0.75 24.22 0.47
N LEU A 64 -1.05 24.07 1.77
CA LEU A 64 -1.66 22.86 2.32
C LEU A 64 -3.10 22.68 1.83
N GLU A 65 -3.85 23.78 1.75
CA GLU A 65 -5.22 23.84 1.22
C GLU A 65 -5.31 23.49 -0.27
N LYS A 66 -4.22 23.70 -1.02
CA LYS A 66 -4.15 23.42 -2.46
C LYS A 66 -3.82 21.96 -2.78
N LEU A 67 -3.46 21.15 -1.79
CA LEU A 67 -3.09 19.76 -2.04
C LEU A 67 -4.27 18.94 -2.58
N SER A 68 -5.51 19.20 -2.12
CA SER A 68 -6.70 18.40 -2.48
C SER A 68 -6.48 16.89 -2.28
N ILE A 69 -5.92 16.53 -1.12
CA ILE A 69 -5.66 15.13 -0.76
C ILE A 69 -6.31 14.74 0.55
N SER A 70 -6.58 13.45 0.67
CA SER A 70 -6.97 12.79 1.92
C SER A 70 -6.27 11.44 2.03
N GLY A 71 -6.29 10.84 3.21
CA GLY A 71 -5.92 9.44 3.33
C GLY A 71 -6.49 8.74 4.55
N SER A 72 -6.49 7.42 4.53
CA SER A 72 -7.03 6.59 5.61
C SER A 72 -6.47 5.16 5.63
N SER A 73 -6.96 4.35 6.58
CA SER A 73 -6.89 2.89 6.51
C SER A 73 -7.74 2.35 5.36
N GLN A 74 -7.68 1.04 5.16
CA GLN A 74 -8.60 0.32 4.29
C GLN A 74 -10.05 0.68 4.66
N PHE A 75 -10.86 0.94 3.64
CA PHE A 75 -12.29 1.19 3.74
C PHE A 75 -13.08 -0.03 3.29
N SER A 76 -14.26 -0.26 3.89
CA SER A 76 -15.33 -1.07 3.34
C SER A 76 -16.13 -0.30 2.29
N GLU A 77 -17.09 -0.95 1.63
CA GLU A 77 -17.93 -0.32 0.61
C GLU A 77 -18.71 0.89 1.16
N LYS A 78 -19.46 0.73 2.26
CA LYS A 78 -20.17 1.86 2.88
C LYS A 78 -19.23 2.93 3.44
N ALA A 79 -18.00 2.57 3.78
CA ALA A 79 -17.00 3.52 4.23
C ALA A 79 -16.44 4.37 3.07
N LEU A 80 -16.41 3.82 1.84
CA LEU A 80 -16.07 4.59 0.64
C LEU A 80 -17.10 5.69 0.40
N GLU A 81 -18.39 5.40 0.54
CA GLU A 81 -19.45 6.42 0.48
C GLU A 81 -19.25 7.50 1.56
N ALA A 82 -18.91 7.09 2.79
CA ALA A 82 -18.61 8.02 3.87
C ALA A 82 -17.39 8.91 3.57
N ILE A 83 -16.35 8.38 2.91
CA ILE A 83 -15.20 9.16 2.44
C ILE A 83 -15.65 10.21 1.42
N VAL A 84 -16.39 9.81 0.37
CA VAL A 84 -16.86 10.72 -0.69
C VAL A 84 -17.68 11.85 -0.10
N ASN A 85 -18.63 11.52 0.78
CA ASN A 85 -19.48 12.51 1.46
C ASN A 85 -18.66 13.45 2.35
N LYS A 86 -17.60 12.94 3.02
CA LYS A 86 -16.78 13.75 3.92
C LYS A 86 -15.82 14.68 3.18
N VAL A 87 -15.34 14.28 2.01
CA VAL A 87 -14.45 15.08 1.16
C VAL A 87 -15.20 16.28 0.57
N GLU A 88 -16.48 16.13 0.23
CA GLU A 88 -17.36 17.20 -0.25
C GLU A 88 -16.73 18.05 -1.38
N THR A 89 -16.23 17.38 -2.42
CA THR A 89 -15.59 18.02 -3.57
C THR A 89 -16.40 17.84 -4.85
N LYS A 90 -16.30 18.82 -5.76
CA LYS A 90 -16.81 18.71 -7.14
C LYS A 90 -15.78 18.09 -8.09
N SER A 91 -14.51 18.03 -7.69
CA SER A 91 -13.43 17.47 -8.49
C SER A 91 -13.54 15.94 -8.59
N PRO A 92 -13.10 15.32 -9.69
CA PRO A 92 -12.98 13.87 -9.77
C PRO A 92 -12.09 13.32 -8.64
N ILE A 93 -12.56 12.31 -7.93
CA ILE A 93 -11.81 11.63 -6.87
C ILE A 93 -11.05 10.44 -7.46
N TYR A 94 -9.78 10.35 -7.09
CA TYR A 94 -8.85 9.28 -7.45
C TYR A 94 -8.45 8.51 -6.18
N ILE A 95 -8.83 7.26 -6.12
CA ILE A 95 -8.41 6.33 -5.08
C ILE A 95 -7.04 5.76 -5.47
N LEU A 96 -6.04 6.10 -4.66
CA LEU A 96 -4.68 5.59 -4.78
C LEU A 96 -4.45 4.49 -3.73
N ASP A 97 -4.53 3.25 -4.20
CA ASP A 97 -4.27 2.05 -3.43
C ASP A 97 -2.77 1.77 -3.36
N LEU A 98 -2.22 1.83 -2.14
CA LEU A 98 -0.79 1.60 -1.89
C LEU A 98 -0.48 0.15 -1.46
N ARG A 99 -1.46 -0.76 -1.55
CA ARG A 99 -1.36 -2.12 -1.01
C ARG A 99 -0.71 -3.07 -2.00
N ARG A 100 0.33 -3.78 -1.53
CA ARG A 100 1.00 -4.86 -2.27
C ARG A 100 0.34 -6.21 -2.02
N GLU A 101 -0.13 -6.41 -0.80
CA GLU A 101 -0.87 -7.58 -0.36
C GLU A 101 -2.18 -7.72 -1.15
N CYS A 102 -2.54 -8.98 -1.44
CA CYS A 102 -3.83 -9.30 -2.05
C CYS A 102 -4.97 -8.89 -1.12
N HIS A 103 -5.98 -8.25 -1.68
CA HIS A 103 -7.16 -7.81 -0.95
C HIS A 103 -8.40 -7.74 -1.85
N GLY A 104 -9.55 -7.53 -1.24
CA GLY A 104 -10.81 -7.35 -1.92
C GLY A 104 -11.95 -7.23 -0.92
N PHE A 105 -13.14 -7.61 -1.34
CA PHE A 105 -14.37 -7.39 -0.59
C PHE A 105 -15.23 -8.64 -0.61
N VAL A 106 -15.81 -8.97 0.55
CA VAL A 106 -16.88 -9.97 0.71
C VAL A 106 -18.07 -9.27 1.34
N ASN A 107 -19.21 -9.25 0.65
CA ASN A 107 -20.45 -8.57 1.09
C ASN A 107 -20.19 -7.11 1.52
N GLY A 108 -19.43 -6.38 0.72
CA GLY A 108 -19.01 -5.00 1.02
C GLY A 108 -17.95 -4.84 2.13
N SER A 109 -17.65 -5.88 2.92
CA SER A 109 -16.61 -5.85 3.95
C SER A 109 -15.23 -6.04 3.32
N ALA A 110 -14.28 -5.19 3.68
CA ALA A 110 -12.92 -5.27 3.16
C ALA A 110 -12.15 -6.41 3.83
N ILE A 111 -11.54 -7.26 3.00
CA ILE A 111 -10.74 -8.42 3.40
C ILE A 111 -9.31 -8.31 2.83
N GLY A 112 -8.37 -9.05 3.40
CA GLY A 112 -7.03 -9.17 2.87
C GLY A 112 -6.38 -10.49 3.23
N TRP A 113 -5.57 -11.03 2.32
CA TRP A 113 -4.76 -12.22 2.62
C TRP A 113 -3.47 -11.77 3.30
N TYR A 114 -3.40 -12.00 4.61
CA TYR A 114 -2.30 -11.56 5.44
C TYR A 114 -1.24 -12.64 5.56
N GLY A 115 -0.06 -12.41 4.98
CA GLY A 115 1.15 -13.16 5.26
C GLY A 115 1.93 -12.57 6.45
N ILE A 116 2.95 -13.30 6.92
CA ILE A 116 3.89 -12.81 7.95
C ILE A 116 4.42 -11.42 7.53
N LYS A 117 4.43 -10.46 8.47
CA LYS A 117 4.76 -9.03 8.27
C LYS A 117 3.88 -8.27 7.25
N GLY A 118 2.83 -8.88 6.70
CA GLY A 118 2.09 -8.34 5.56
C GLY A 118 2.83 -8.50 4.22
N TRP A 119 3.77 -9.44 4.13
CA TRP A 119 4.69 -9.59 2.99
C TRP A 119 4.40 -10.79 2.08
N ALA A 120 3.13 -11.21 2.02
CA ALA A 120 2.66 -12.34 1.18
C ALA A 120 3.08 -12.25 -0.30
N ASN A 121 3.33 -11.04 -0.80
CA ASN A 121 3.70 -10.76 -2.19
C ASN A 121 5.02 -9.99 -2.29
N LEU A 122 5.96 -10.25 -1.38
CA LEU A 122 7.32 -9.69 -1.47
C LEU A 122 7.93 -10.02 -2.84
N ASP A 123 8.66 -9.08 -3.42
CA ASP A 123 9.34 -9.20 -4.72
C ASP A 123 8.47 -9.44 -5.96
N MET A 124 7.15 -9.65 -5.80
CA MET A 124 6.23 -9.76 -6.94
C MET A 124 6.04 -8.40 -7.63
N ASP A 125 5.89 -8.41 -8.95
CA ASP A 125 5.46 -7.23 -9.69
C ASP A 125 3.93 -7.05 -9.65
N LEU A 126 3.45 -5.88 -10.06
CA LEU A 126 2.01 -5.57 -10.05
C LEU A 126 1.18 -6.56 -10.89
N LYS A 127 1.71 -7.05 -12.02
CA LYS A 127 0.98 -7.97 -12.90
C LYS A 127 0.77 -9.32 -12.21
N ALA A 128 1.81 -9.84 -11.56
CA ALA A 128 1.75 -11.08 -10.81
C ALA A 128 0.83 -10.94 -9.58
N ILE A 129 0.90 -9.81 -8.87
CA ILE A 129 0.02 -9.51 -7.73
C ILE A 129 -1.44 -9.52 -8.16
N LEU A 130 -1.79 -8.78 -9.23
CA LEU A 130 -3.17 -8.70 -9.72
C LEU A 130 -3.68 -10.05 -10.21
N LYS A 131 -2.83 -10.86 -10.84
CA LYS A 131 -3.19 -12.23 -11.24
C LYS A 131 -3.56 -13.08 -10.01
N LYS A 132 -2.67 -13.12 -9.01
CA LYS A 132 -2.86 -13.88 -7.77
C LYS A 132 -4.10 -13.39 -6.99
N GLU A 133 -4.32 -12.09 -6.92
CA GLU A 133 -5.48 -11.49 -6.27
C GLU A 133 -6.79 -11.88 -6.98
N ASN A 134 -6.84 -11.79 -8.31
CA ASN A 134 -8.03 -12.17 -9.09
C ASN A 134 -8.34 -13.67 -8.99
N GLU A 135 -7.32 -14.53 -9.00
CA GLU A 135 -7.50 -15.97 -8.81
C GLU A 135 -8.12 -16.27 -7.44
N ARG A 136 -7.63 -15.64 -6.38
CA ARG A 136 -8.16 -15.81 -5.02
C ARG A 136 -9.58 -15.25 -4.85
N LEU A 137 -9.88 -14.10 -5.44
CA LEU A 137 -11.25 -13.55 -5.43
C LEU A 137 -12.21 -14.47 -6.20
N LYS A 138 -11.77 -15.05 -7.31
CA LYS A 138 -12.55 -16.04 -8.07
C LYS A 138 -12.75 -17.34 -7.28
N GLU A 139 -11.76 -17.80 -6.54
CA GLU A 139 -11.89 -18.97 -5.67
C GLU A 139 -12.90 -18.71 -4.53
N LEU A 140 -12.88 -17.51 -3.94
CA LEU A 140 -13.88 -17.11 -2.95
C LEU A 140 -15.28 -17.05 -3.55
N SER A 141 -15.44 -16.51 -4.77
CA SER A 141 -16.77 -16.37 -5.38
C SER A 141 -17.44 -17.70 -5.75
N ASN A 142 -16.67 -18.80 -5.79
CA ASN A 142 -17.20 -20.16 -6.00
C ASN A 142 -17.63 -20.86 -4.70
N GLN A 143 -17.42 -20.23 -3.54
CA GLN A 143 -17.78 -20.78 -2.23
C GLN A 143 -19.14 -20.23 -1.78
N VAL A 144 -19.88 -21.03 -1.00
CA VAL A 144 -21.14 -20.58 -0.38
C VAL A 144 -20.86 -19.82 0.93
N GLU A 145 -19.81 -20.20 1.64
CA GLU A 145 -19.45 -19.67 2.94
C GLU A 145 -17.92 -19.64 3.06
N VAL A 146 -17.39 -18.68 3.81
CA VAL A 146 -15.96 -18.55 4.10
C VAL A 146 -15.71 -18.23 5.56
N SER A 147 -14.63 -18.79 6.12
CA SER A 147 -14.09 -18.37 7.42
C SER A 147 -13.22 -17.12 7.26
N LEU A 148 -13.73 -15.97 7.70
CA LEU A 148 -12.97 -14.72 7.79
C LEU A 148 -12.41 -14.53 9.20
N HIS A 149 -11.22 -13.95 9.32
CA HIS A 149 -10.51 -13.86 10.59
C HIS A 149 -10.40 -12.42 11.10
N LYS A 150 -10.90 -12.15 12.30
CA LYS A 150 -10.61 -10.89 13.02
C LYS A 150 -9.25 -10.99 13.69
N VAL A 151 -8.35 -10.04 13.42
CA VAL A 151 -7.05 -9.96 14.09
C VAL A 151 -7.25 -9.53 15.54
N ILE A 152 -6.80 -10.36 16.47
CA ILE A 152 -6.78 -10.07 17.92
C ILE A 152 -5.44 -9.40 18.27
N GLU A 153 -4.35 -10.01 17.85
CA GLU A 153 -2.99 -9.60 18.21
C GLU A 153 -2.03 -9.92 17.06
N LYS A 154 -1.18 -8.95 16.70
CA LYS A 154 -0.09 -9.17 15.74
C LYS A 154 1.15 -9.64 16.47
N ASP A 155 1.90 -10.53 15.85
CA ASP A 155 3.20 -10.94 16.37
C ASP A 155 4.19 -9.76 16.34
N ILE A 156 4.74 -9.42 17.50
CA ILE A 156 5.63 -8.27 17.67
C ILE A 156 7.01 -8.51 17.04
N TYR A 157 7.42 -9.77 16.89
CA TYR A 157 8.69 -10.17 16.26
C TYR A 157 8.59 -10.28 14.74
N GLY A 158 7.37 -10.33 14.19
CA GLY A 158 7.15 -10.44 12.75
C GLY A 158 7.56 -11.81 12.20
N GLU A 159 7.51 -12.86 13.01
CA GLU A 159 7.92 -14.22 12.67
C GLU A 159 6.73 -15.15 12.48
N LYS A 160 5.55 -14.74 12.97
CA LYS A 160 4.33 -15.57 12.97
C LYS A 160 3.13 -14.83 12.38
N LEU A 161 2.16 -15.62 11.93
CA LEU A 161 0.82 -15.11 11.63
C LEU A 161 0.15 -14.56 12.90
N PRO A 162 -0.78 -13.60 12.75
CA PRO A 162 -1.46 -13.00 13.90
C PRO A 162 -2.34 -14.03 14.63
N LYS A 163 -2.57 -13.79 15.91
CA LYS A 163 -3.67 -14.46 16.61
C LYS A 163 -4.98 -13.89 16.10
N THR A 164 -5.93 -14.76 15.78
CA THR A 164 -7.19 -14.37 15.17
C THR A 164 -8.39 -15.08 15.79
N ASN A 165 -9.57 -14.49 15.62
CA ASN A 165 -10.85 -15.14 15.87
C ASN A 165 -11.57 -15.38 14.53
N PRO A 166 -11.89 -16.64 14.16
CA PRO A 166 -12.63 -16.93 12.94
C PRO A 166 -14.10 -16.54 13.07
N ILE A 167 -14.71 -16.16 11.95
CA ILE A 167 -16.12 -15.85 11.79
C ILE A 167 -16.56 -16.46 10.47
N SER A 168 -17.61 -17.26 10.52
CA SER A 168 -18.25 -17.82 9.33
C SER A 168 -19.12 -16.76 8.65
N VAL A 169 -18.95 -16.57 7.35
CA VAL A 169 -19.68 -15.58 6.55
C VAL A 169 -20.21 -16.24 5.29
N VAL A 170 -21.53 -16.21 5.11
CA VAL A 170 -22.19 -16.60 3.86
C VAL A 170 -21.83 -15.58 2.77
N ILE A 171 -21.37 -16.06 1.62
CA ILE A 171 -20.93 -15.20 0.52
C ILE A 171 -22.12 -14.84 -0.35
N GLU A 172 -22.42 -13.54 -0.44
CA GLU A 172 -23.42 -12.97 -1.33
C GLU A 172 -22.75 -12.24 -2.50
N SER A 173 -21.59 -11.63 -2.27
CA SER A 173 -20.80 -10.97 -3.30
C SER A 173 -19.31 -11.00 -2.98
N VAL A 174 -18.48 -11.08 -4.02
CA VAL A 174 -17.04 -10.92 -3.95
C VAL A 174 -16.60 -9.91 -5.01
N GLN A 175 -15.82 -8.91 -4.61
CA GLN A 175 -15.39 -7.83 -5.52
C GLN A 175 -13.94 -7.42 -5.25
N SER A 176 -13.24 -7.03 -6.30
CA SER A 176 -11.97 -6.32 -6.21
C SER A 176 -12.20 -4.86 -5.78
N GLU A 177 -11.16 -4.22 -5.26
CA GLU A 177 -11.25 -2.80 -4.91
C GLU A 177 -11.50 -1.92 -6.13
N LYS A 178 -10.88 -2.25 -7.27
CA LYS A 178 -11.14 -1.56 -8.54
C LYS A 178 -12.63 -1.57 -8.87
N GLU A 179 -13.31 -2.71 -8.74
CA GLU A 179 -14.76 -2.81 -9.01
C GLU A 179 -15.58 -1.96 -8.04
N ILE A 180 -15.27 -1.99 -6.73
CA ILE A 180 -15.93 -1.15 -5.71
C ILE A 180 -15.76 0.35 -6.00
N VAL A 181 -14.56 0.76 -6.42
CA VAL A 181 -14.26 2.16 -6.73
C VAL A 181 -14.96 2.60 -8.02
N THR A 182 -14.84 1.81 -9.09
CA THR A 182 -15.41 2.19 -10.39
C THR A 182 -16.94 2.15 -10.40
N LYS A 183 -17.59 1.23 -9.66
CA LYS A 183 -19.06 1.21 -9.56
C LYS A 183 -19.64 2.45 -8.87
N ASN A 184 -18.82 3.15 -8.08
CA ASN A 184 -19.15 4.42 -7.43
C ASN A 184 -18.73 5.65 -8.25
N ASN A 185 -18.45 5.48 -9.55
CA ASN A 185 -18.00 6.55 -10.47
C ASN A 185 -16.70 7.27 -10.01
N LEU A 186 -15.84 6.56 -9.29
CA LEU A 186 -14.54 7.06 -8.85
C LEU A 186 -13.42 6.46 -9.72
N ASN A 187 -12.25 7.11 -9.70
CA ASN A 187 -11.08 6.63 -10.43
C ASN A 187 -10.20 5.77 -9.51
N TYR A 188 -9.61 4.71 -10.05
CA TYR A 188 -8.76 3.77 -9.30
C TYR A 188 -7.35 3.70 -9.88
N TYR A 189 -6.34 3.71 -9.02
CA TYR A 189 -4.96 3.44 -9.39
C TYR A 189 -4.22 2.71 -8.27
N ARG A 190 -3.36 1.75 -8.62
CA ARG A 190 -2.62 0.94 -7.64
C ARG A 190 -1.12 1.06 -7.80
N ILE A 191 -0.43 1.31 -6.68
CA ILE A 191 1.03 1.27 -6.56
C ILE A 191 1.38 0.28 -5.44
N PRO A 192 1.88 -0.93 -5.74
CA PRO A 192 2.04 -1.98 -4.74
C PRO A 192 3.28 -1.75 -3.88
N VAL A 193 3.10 -1.06 -2.76
CA VAL A 193 4.17 -0.77 -1.79
C VAL A 193 4.13 -1.81 -0.67
N THR A 194 5.29 -2.42 -0.40
CA THR A 194 5.47 -3.39 0.68
C THR A 194 5.16 -2.76 2.02
N ASP A 195 4.41 -3.46 2.88
CA ASP A 195 4.07 -2.93 4.21
C ASP A 195 5.35 -2.71 5.04
N HIS A 196 5.32 -1.70 5.92
CA HIS A 196 6.44 -1.25 6.76
C HIS A 196 7.65 -0.60 6.05
N CYS A 197 7.82 -0.80 4.75
CA CYS A 197 8.96 -0.26 3.98
C CYS A 197 8.66 1.12 3.36
N GLY A 198 9.72 1.81 2.91
CA GLY A 198 9.59 2.90 1.95
C GLY A 198 9.23 2.40 0.54
N PRO A 199 8.74 3.27 -0.36
CA PRO A 199 8.49 2.90 -1.75
C PRO A 199 9.79 2.53 -2.47
N SER A 200 9.73 1.55 -3.37
CA SER A 200 10.86 1.25 -4.26
C SER A 200 11.07 2.39 -5.27
N ILE A 201 12.26 2.48 -5.87
CA ILE A 201 12.56 3.45 -6.94
C ILE A 201 11.48 3.42 -8.05
N LYS A 202 11.08 2.22 -8.49
CA LYS A 202 10.02 2.04 -9.49
C LYS A 202 8.66 2.55 -9.00
N ASN A 203 8.33 2.36 -7.73
CA ASN A 203 7.07 2.90 -7.17
C ASN A 203 7.06 4.42 -7.19
N VAL A 204 8.20 5.07 -6.91
CA VAL A 204 8.32 6.53 -6.91
C VAL A 204 8.20 7.10 -8.33
N ASP A 205 8.91 6.53 -9.31
CA ASP A 205 8.76 6.94 -10.72
C ASP A 205 7.32 6.77 -11.21
N THR A 206 6.67 5.65 -10.85
CA THR A 206 5.26 5.37 -11.18
C THR A 206 4.34 6.42 -10.55
N PHE A 207 4.60 6.78 -9.29
CA PHE A 207 3.82 7.79 -8.57
C PHE A 207 3.94 9.17 -9.23
N ILE A 208 5.16 9.66 -9.48
CA ILE A 208 5.38 10.96 -10.12
C ILE A 208 4.67 11.00 -11.48
N LYS A 209 4.86 9.97 -12.30
CA LYS A 209 4.20 9.86 -13.62
C LYS A 209 2.69 9.88 -13.49
N TYR A 210 2.13 9.15 -12.53
CA TYR A 210 0.70 9.12 -12.29
C TYR A 210 0.19 10.51 -11.88
N ILE A 211 0.81 11.15 -10.88
CA ILE A 211 0.42 12.50 -10.44
C ILE A 211 0.46 13.52 -11.58
N LYS A 212 1.50 13.52 -12.41
CA LYS A 212 1.61 14.40 -13.59
C LYS A 212 0.53 14.15 -14.64
N SER A 213 0.01 12.93 -14.71
CA SER A 213 -1.04 12.58 -15.68
C SER A 213 -2.44 13.00 -15.25
N LEU A 214 -2.63 13.39 -13.98
CA LEU A 214 -3.92 13.81 -13.45
C LEU A 214 -4.26 15.25 -13.85
N PRO A 215 -5.56 15.57 -14.09
CA PRO A 215 -5.99 16.94 -14.34
C PRO A 215 -5.72 17.85 -13.14
N GLU A 216 -5.67 19.16 -13.35
CA GLU A 216 -5.51 20.16 -12.28
C GLU A 216 -6.65 20.05 -11.25
N GLU A 217 -7.88 19.97 -11.72
CA GLU A 217 -9.06 19.69 -10.88
C GLU A 217 -9.12 18.20 -10.53
N ARG A 218 -8.63 17.86 -9.34
CA ARG A 218 -8.63 16.49 -8.82
C ARG A 218 -8.71 16.46 -7.30
N TRP A 219 -9.14 15.32 -6.77
CA TRP A 219 -8.92 14.96 -5.37
C TRP A 219 -8.27 13.59 -5.29
N ILE A 220 -7.24 13.43 -4.46
CA ILE A 220 -6.54 12.14 -4.32
C ILE A 220 -6.79 11.59 -2.92
N HIS A 221 -7.41 10.42 -2.84
CA HIS A 221 -7.55 9.67 -1.59
C HIS A 221 -6.54 8.52 -1.56
N MET A 222 -5.57 8.61 -0.66
CA MET A 222 -4.51 7.61 -0.52
C MET A 222 -4.82 6.67 0.64
N HIS A 223 -4.67 5.37 0.47
CA HIS A 223 -4.84 4.44 1.57
C HIS A 223 -3.87 3.27 1.52
N CYS A 224 -3.74 2.62 2.67
CA CYS A 224 -3.13 1.31 2.82
C CYS A 224 -3.92 0.55 3.89
N THR A 225 -3.44 -0.59 4.40
CA THR A 225 -4.19 -1.35 5.41
C THR A 225 -4.55 -0.52 6.65
N ALA A 226 -3.61 0.28 7.16
CA ALA A 226 -3.77 1.00 8.44
C ALA A 226 -3.89 2.52 8.29
N GLY A 227 -3.53 3.11 7.15
CA GLY A 227 -3.52 4.56 6.98
C GLY A 227 -2.33 5.28 7.63
N VAL A 228 -1.31 4.52 8.04
CA VAL A 228 -0.17 4.97 8.86
C VAL A 228 1.06 5.16 7.96
N GLY A 229 1.93 4.16 7.84
CA GLY A 229 3.23 4.27 7.15
C GLY A 229 3.12 4.65 5.67
N ARG A 230 2.63 3.72 4.83
CA ARG A 230 2.53 3.92 3.37
C ARG A 230 1.71 5.17 3.02
N THR A 231 0.53 5.32 3.61
CA THR A 231 -0.33 6.48 3.36
C THR A 231 0.33 7.81 3.74
N SER A 232 0.92 7.91 4.94
CA SER A 232 1.58 9.16 5.33
C SER A 232 2.79 9.44 4.45
N THR A 233 3.53 8.41 4.02
CA THR A 233 4.67 8.55 3.11
C THR A 233 4.25 9.20 1.80
N PHE A 234 3.19 8.70 1.16
CA PHE A 234 2.73 9.23 -0.13
C PHE A 234 2.05 10.59 0.00
N MET A 235 1.36 10.87 1.11
CA MET A 235 0.85 12.21 1.39
C MET A 235 1.98 13.23 1.56
N VAL A 236 3.03 12.87 2.30
CA VAL A 236 4.26 13.68 2.46
C VAL A 236 4.96 13.87 1.10
N MET A 237 5.10 12.82 0.29
CA MET A 237 5.70 12.92 -1.04
C MET A 237 4.91 13.88 -1.94
N TYR A 238 3.58 13.76 -1.98
CA TYR A 238 2.74 14.67 -2.75
C TYR A 238 2.89 16.12 -2.27
N ASP A 239 2.95 16.32 -0.95
CA ASP A 239 3.15 17.63 -0.37
C ASP A 239 4.49 18.24 -0.79
N MET A 240 5.58 17.47 -0.73
CA MET A 240 6.90 17.89 -1.22
C MET A 240 6.87 18.27 -2.70
N MET A 241 6.18 17.49 -3.53
CA MET A 241 6.09 17.77 -4.96
C MET A 241 5.49 19.15 -5.27
N LEU A 242 4.58 19.64 -4.43
CA LEU A 242 3.90 20.92 -4.62
C LEU A 242 4.55 22.06 -3.84
N ASN A 243 5.18 21.77 -2.70
CA ASN A 243 5.53 22.80 -1.71
C ASN A 243 7.01 22.82 -1.29
N ALA A 244 7.86 21.88 -1.70
CA ALA A 244 9.26 21.81 -1.22
C ALA A 244 10.09 23.08 -1.50
N LYS A 245 9.72 23.89 -2.51
CA LYS A 245 10.38 25.17 -2.81
C LYS A 245 10.02 26.30 -1.83
N HIS A 246 9.00 26.11 -1.00
CA HIS A 246 8.43 27.14 -0.13
C HIS A 246 8.27 26.70 1.33
N VAL A 247 8.29 25.39 1.60
CA VAL A 247 8.06 24.80 2.91
C VAL A 247 9.20 23.84 3.21
N SER A 248 9.77 23.94 4.41
CA SER A 248 10.90 23.11 4.83
C SER A 248 10.50 21.64 4.94
N PHE A 249 11.50 20.75 4.87
CA PHE A 249 11.32 19.32 5.11
C PHE A 249 10.61 19.05 6.44
N ASP A 250 11.09 19.67 7.53
CA ASP A 250 10.56 19.48 8.87
C ASP A 250 9.11 19.98 8.99
N ASP A 251 8.77 21.12 8.38
CA ASP A 251 7.40 21.65 8.38
C ASP A 251 6.44 20.73 7.62
N ILE A 252 6.87 20.16 6.49
CA ILE A 252 6.05 19.20 5.73
C ILE A 252 5.79 17.94 6.55
N LEU A 253 6.82 17.36 7.20
CA LEU A 253 6.62 16.18 8.05
C LEU A 253 5.70 16.49 9.24
N GLU A 254 5.93 17.64 9.87
CA GLU A 254 5.18 18.03 11.06
C GLU A 254 3.72 18.29 10.73
N ARG A 255 3.42 19.08 9.69
CA ARG A 255 2.02 19.38 9.34
C ARG A 255 1.24 18.14 8.91
N GLN A 256 1.88 17.20 8.20
CA GLN A 256 1.27 15.92 7.85
C GLN A 256 1.00 15.05 9.09
N THR A 257 1.85 15.14 10.11
CA THR A 257 1.62 14.52 11.42
C THR A 257 0.45 15.19 12.14
N LEU A 258 0.44 16.52 12.20
CA LEU A 258 -0.56 17.31 12.91
C LEU A 258 -1.99 17.14 12.37
N ILE A 259 -2.16 16.96 11.06
CA ILE A 259 -3.47 16.65 10.46
C ILE A 259 -3.94 15.20 10.71
N GLY A 260 -3.14 14.36 11.36
CA GLY A 260 -3.51 12.99 11.74
C GLY A 260 -2.60 11.89 11.19
N GLY A 261 -1.63 12.23 10.34
CA GLY A 261 -0.65 11.29 9.79
C GLY A 261 0.32 10.75 10.84
N SER A 262 1.16 9.81 10.43
CA SER A 262 2.22 9.26 11.29
C SER A 262 3.40 10.21 11.35
N ASP A 263 4.05 10.31 12.51
CA ASP A 263 5.35 10.97 12.58
C ASP A 263 6.38 10.09 11.87
N LEU A 264 6.77 10.51 10.66
CA LEU A 264 7.74 9.77 9.86
C LEU A 264 9.20 10.09 10.25
N SER A 265 9.42 11.06 11.14
CA SER A 265 10.73 11.33 11.74
C SER A 265 11.03 10.41 12.92
N ASP A 266 10.00 9.79 13.51
CA ASP A 266 10.19 8.76 14.53
C ASP A 266 10.63 7.44 13.89
N ILE A 267 11.94 7.24 13.87
CA ILE A 267 12.58 6.02 13.37
C ILE A 267 12.61 4.89 14.41
N LYS A 268 12.17 5.15 15.64
CA LYS A 268 12.07 4.13 16.68
C LYS A 268 10.77 3.36 16.53
N SER A 269 10.82 2.08 16.84
CA SER A 269 9.65 1.20 16.84
C SER A 269 9.76 0.27 18.02
N ASP A 270 8.64 0.05 18.72
CA ASP A 270 8.49 -0.95 19.79
C ASP A 270 8.83 -2.36 19.29
N SER A 271 8.71 -2.56 17.97
CA SER A 271 9.06 -3.78 17.28
C SER A 271 10.39 -3.59 16.56
N LEU A 272 11.46 -4.18 17.11
CA LEU A 272 12.85 -3.98 16.68
C LEU A 272 13.08 -4.25 15.18
N TRP A 273 12.38 -5.24 14.61
CA TRP A 273 12.55 -5.58 13.19
C TRP A 273 12.05 -4.49 12.23
N LYS A 274 11.20 -3.56 12.69
CA LYS A 274 10.67 -2.46 11.86
C LYS A 274 11.60 -1.25 11.81
N SER A 275 12.47 -1.08 12.80
CA SER A 275 13.33 0.11 12.92
C SER A 275 14.25 0.32 11.71
N PRO A 276 14.89 -0.72 11.12
CA PRO A 276 15.67 -0.54 9.88
C PRO A 276 14.83 0.03 8.73
N TYR A 277 13.61 -0.48 8.53
CA TYR A 277 12.71 -0.01 7.47
C TYR A 277 12.16 1.40 7.74
N ALA A 278 12.00 1.79 9.01
CA ALA A 278 11.63 3.15 9.37
C ALA A 278 12.78 4.13 9.07
N LEU A 279 14.02 3.76 9.38
CA LEU A 279 15.21 4.54 9.04
C LEU A 279 15.38 4.68 7.53
N GLU A 280 15.29 3.59 6.77
CA GLU A 280 15.36 3.60 5.31
C GLU A 280 14.28 4.50 4.70
N ARG A 281 13.05 4.44 5.21
CA ARG A 281 11.96 5.33 4.77
C ARG A 281 12.26 6.79 5.06
N PHE A 282 12.81 7.11 6.23
CA PHE A 282 13.17 8.49 6.57
C PHE A 282 14.30 9.03 5.67
N GLN A 283 15.33 8.22 5.42
CA GLN A 283 16.42 8.55 4.48
C GLN A 283 15.89 8.74 3.05
N PHE A 284 14.96 7.89 2.62
CA PHE A 284 14.25 8.07 1.35
C PHE A 284 13.55 9.43 1.29
N LEU A 285 12.80 9.82 2.32
CA LEU A 285 12.07 11.10 2.35
C LEU A 285 13.00 12.31 2.28
N LEU A 286 14.15 12.27 2.96
CA LEU A 286 15.19 13.31 2.83
C LEU A 286 15.66 13.44 1.38
N ASN A 287 16.01 12.32 0.75
CA ASN A 287 16.44 12.31 -0.65
C ASN A 287 15.33 12.77 -1.60
N PHE A 288 14.08 12.40 -1.33
CA PHE A 288 12.93 12.79 -2.14
C PHE A 288 12.61 14.28 -2.01
N TYR A 289 12.82 14.85 -0.82
CA TYR A 289 12.73 16.29 -0.62
C TYR A 289 13.79 17.05 -1.43
N ASP A 290 15.06 16.61 -1.39
CA ASP A 290 16.12 17.20 -2.23
C ASP A 290 15.75 17.14 -3.71
N TYR A 291 15.25 15.99 -4.17
CA TYR A 291 14.79 15.82 -5.54
C TYR A 291 13.69 16.83 -5.90
N CYS A 292 12.69 17.03 -5.04
CA CYS A 292 11.62 18.01 -5.29
C CYS A 292 12.10 19.47 -5.20
N LEU A 293 12.99 19.78 -4.25
CA LEU A 293 13.54 21.11 -4.02
C LEU A 293 14.36 21.57 -5.22
N PHE A 294 15.23 20.71 -5.73
CA PHE A 294 16.13 21.02 -6.85
C PHE A 294 15.52 20.73 -8.22
N ASN A 295 14.33 20.16 -8.30
CA ASN A 295 13.67 19.93 -9.59
C ASN A 295 13.32 21.26 -10.29
N GLN A 296 13.75 21.41 -11.53
CA GLN A 296 13.50 22.60 -12.36
C GLN A 296 12.78 22.29 -13.68
N ASP A 297 12.58 21.02 -13.99
CA ASP A 297 12.08 20.56 -15.29
C ASP A 297 10.68 19.94 -15.19
N ASN A 298 9.91 20.29 -14.16
CA ASN A 298 8.58 19.73 -13.92
C ASN A 298 8.60 18.19 -13.83
N TYR A 299 9.62 17.64 -13.18
CA TYR A 299 9.85 16.20 -13.02
C TYR A 299 9.90 15.43 -14.36
N GLU A 300 10.55 15.99 -15.38
CA GLU A 300 10.95 15.23 -16.57
C GLU A 300 12.17 14.35 -16.26
N SER A 301 13.15 14.87 -15.51
CA SER A 301 14.22 14.07 -14.92
C SER A 301 13.64 13.09 -13.91
N SER A 302 13.85 11.79 -14.13
CA SER A 302 13.25 10.76 -13.29
C SER A 302 13.89 10.69 -11.90
N TRP A 303 13.13 10.17 -10.93
CA TRP A 303 13.65 9.90 -9.60
C TRP A 303 14.74 8.83 -9.65
N SER A 304 14.58 7.81 -10.51
CA SER A 304 15.61 6.79 -10.72
C SER A 304 16.94 7.35 -11.23
N GLU A 305 16.93 8.33 -12.13
CA GLU A 305 18.15 9.02 -12.59
C GLU A 305 18.78 9.86 -11.48
N PHE A 306 17.97 10.61 -10.72
CA PHE A 306 18.45 11.39 -9.58
C PHE A 306 19.18 10.49 -8.56
N MET A 307 18.60 9.34 -8.23
CA MET A 307 19.21 8.41 -7.28
C MET A 307 20.48 7.76 -7.80
N LYS A 308 20.61 7.52 -9.11
CA LYS A 308 21.87 7.05 -9.70
C LYS A 308 22.98 8.08 -9.52
N ASN A 309 22.69 9.36 -9.75
CA ASN A 309 23.67 10.44 -9.66
C ASN A 309 24.13 10.74 -8.22
N LYS A 310 23.31 10.44 -7.21
CA LYS A 310 23.66 10.60 -5.79
C LYS A 310 24.52 9.45 -5.23
N ALA A 311 24.56 8.32 -5.92
CA ALA A 311 25.33 7.14 -5.52
C ALA A 311 26.80 7.17 -6.01
N TYR A 312 27.18 8.19 -6.78
CA TYR A 312 28.54 8.51 -7.22
C TYR A 312 29.03 9.78 -6.53
#